data_AF-A0A937J090-F1
#
_entry.id   AF-A0A937J090-F1
#
_cell.length_a   1.000
_cell.length_b   1.000
_cell.length_c   1.000
_cell.angle_alpha   90.00
_cell.angle_beta   90.00
_cell.angle_gamma   90.00
#
_symmetry.space_group_name_H-M   'P 1'
#
loop_
_entity.id
_entity.type
_entity.pdbx_description
1 polymer ?
#
loop_
_entity_poly.entity_id
_entity_poly.type
_entity_poly.pdbx_seq_one_letter_code
_entity_poly.pdbx_strand_id
1 'polypeptide(L)'
;MTLTETTYWVVGATFAVYILIAIRSRAGTTQEFYVAGKGIHPVANGMATAADWMSAASFISMAGLIGLSYNGYGGSVFLMGWTGGYVLLAMLIAPYLRKYGKFTVPEFIGDRYYSDTARVVAVICLIICSVTYVIGQMKGIGVAFSRFLETDYETGLFSGMVIVFFYAVLGGMKGITYTQIAQFCVLIFAYTVPAIFISLQLTGQPIPQLGLGSTLADGTYLLQKLDQTLLDLGFQEYTTSVRGSTLNMAAFTASLMIGTAGLPHVIIRFFTVPTVSAARTSAGWALVFIAILYTTAPAVAAMARLNIMQTLQPEPNQHLAIEERPEWFRNWERTGLLGIDDKNGDGHIQYSADPDTNELVMLDNDILVLANPEIAQLPHWVIALVAAGGLAAALSTAAGLLLAISSAISHDLLKRTFMPHISERQELMASRVAMAGAVLGAG
;
A
#
# COMPACT_ATOMS: atom_id res chain seq x y z
N MET A 1 19.96 18.42 12.31
CA MET A 1 18.67 17.85 12.72
C MET A 1 18.82 16.36 12.77
N THR A 2 18.38 15.74 13.85
CA THR A 2 18.37 14.27 13.98
C THR A 2 17.40 13.66 12.97
N LEU A 3 17.50 12.35 12.73
CA LEU A 3 16.54 11.64 11.87
C LEU A 3 15.11 11.81 12.41
N THR A 4 14.92 11.66 13.71
CA THR A 4 13.64 11.80 14.41
C THR A 4 13.04 13.21 14.23
N GLU A 5 13.84 14.26 14.44
CA GLU A 5 13.40 15.64 14.21
C GLU A 5 12.97 15.88 12.76
N THR A 6 13.79 15.41 11.80
CA THR A 6 13.51 15.55 10.37
C THR A 6 12.21 14.84 10.01
N THR A 7 12.01 13.66 10.58
CA THR A 7 10.81 12.83 10.39
C THR A 7 9.57 13.52 10.93
N TYR A 8 9.62 14.07 12.15
CA TYR A 8 8.50 14.85 12.70
C TYR A 8 8.12 16.04 11.82
N TRP A 9 9.11 16.77 11.27
CA TRP A 9 8.82 17.89 10.37
C TRP A 9 8.20 17.45 9.04
N VAL A 10 8.78 16.44 8.38
CA VAL A 10 8.28 15.97 7.07
C VAL A 10 6.89 15.34 7.22
N VAL A 11 6.72 14.44 8.20
CA VAL A 11 5.44 13.78 8.47
C VAL A 11 4.41 14.79 8.96
N GLY A 12 4.76 15.65 9.92
CA GLY A 12 3.88 16.70 10.42
C GLY A 12 3.42 17.67 9.32
N ALA A 13 4.32 18.06 8.41
CA ALA A 13 3.97 18.91 7.28
C ALA A 13 2.99 18.23 6.32
N THR A 14 3.18 16.94 6.00
CA THR A 14 2.24 16.22 5.12
C THR A 14 0.86 16.08 5.76
N PHE A 15 0.78 15.77 7.06
CA PHE A 15 -0.50 15.76 7.78
C PHE A 15 -1.17 17.13 7.84
N ALA A 16 -0.41 18.21 8.08
CA ALA A 16 -0.96 19.56 8.07
C ALA A 16 -1.59 19.89 6.71
N VAL A 17 -0.96 19.49 5.60
CA VAL A 17 -1.52 19.63 4.25
C VAL A 17 -2.81 18.81 4.10
N TYR A 18 -2.82 17.54 4.53
CA TYR A 18 -4.01 16.69 4.42
C TYR A 18 -5.21 17.24 5.22
N ILE A 19 -4.96 17.66 6.46
CA ILE A 19 -5.99 18.23 7.33
C ILE A 19 -6.50 19.56 6.75
N LEU A 20 -5.61 20.42 6.25
CA LEU A 20 -6.00 21.69 5.63
C LEU A 20 -6.88 21.49 4.39
N ILE A 21 -6.53 20.50 3.55
CA ILE A 21 -7.32 20.12 2.38
C ILE A 21 -8.70 19.61 2.82
N ALA A 22 -8.75 18.75 3.83
CA ALA A 22 -10.00 18.19 4.34
C ALA A 22 -10.93 19.26 4.94
N ILE A 23 -10.40 20.21 5.71
CA ILE A 23 -11.17 21.32 6.27
C ILE A 23 -11.71 22.23 5.17
N ARG A 24 -10.90 22.57 4.16
CA ARG A 24 -11.34 23.41 3.03
C ARG A 24 -12.32 22.71 2.09
N SER A 25 -12.27 21.38 2.03
CA SER A 25 -13.07 20.57 1.09
C SER A 25 -14.27 19.89 1.75
N ARG A 26 -14.72 20.39 2.91
CA ARG A 26 -15.81 19.81 3.70
C ARG A 26 -17.09 19.65 2.88
N ALA A 27 -17.63 18.44 2.83
CA ALA A 27 -18.87 18.13 2.13
C ALA A 27 -20.11 18.62 2.90
N GLY A 28 -20.96 19.40 2.24
CA GLY A 28 -22.22 19.92 2.79
C GLY A 28 -23.47 19.11 2.40
N THR A 29 -23.40 18.32 1.32
CA THR A 29 -24.52 17.56 0.74
C THR A 29 -24.16 16.08 0.54
N THR A 30 -25.14 15.21 0.37
CA THR A 30 -24.93 13.77 0.05
C THR A 30 -24.19 13.55 -1.27
N GLN A 31 -24.43 14.39 -2.28
CA GLN A 31 -23.69 14.31 -3.55
C GLN A 31 -22.20 14.65 -3.38
N GLU A 32 -21.87 15.65 -2.57
CA GLU A 32 -20.46 15.94 -2.25
C GLU A 32 -19.85 14.86 -1.36
N PHE A 33 -20.63 14.30 -0.44
CA PHE A 33 -20.18 13.28 0.50
C PHE A 33 -19.91 11.93 -0.16
N TYR A 34 -20.72 11.50 -1.15
CA TYR A 34 -20.55 10.18 -1.79
C TYR A 34 -19.89 10.19 -3.15
N VAL A 35 -19.95 11.29 -3.92
CA VAL A 35 -19.41 11.33 -5.30
C VAL A 35 -18.67 12.62 -5.63
N ALA A 36 -18.30 13.40 -4.62
CA ALA A 36 -17.57 14.68 -4.78
C ALA A 36 -18.23 15.64 -5.80
N GLY A 37 -19.57 15.59 -5.95
CA GLY A 37 -20.30 16.44 -6.89
C GLY A 37 -20.06 16.13 -8.37
N LYS A 38 -19.42 15.01 -8.71
CA LYS A 38 -19.13 14.56 -10.10
C LYS A 38 -18.25 15.51 -10.94
N GLY A 39 -17.51 16.41 -10.28
CA GLY A 39 -16.76 17.50 -10.94
C GLY A 39 -15.24 17.31 -11.02
N ILE A 40 -14.70 16.15 -10.64
CA ILE A 40 -13.24 15.95 -10.55
C ILE A 40 -12.65 15.73 -11.95
N HIS A 41 -11.57 16.45 -12.25
CA HIS A 41 -10.85 16.30 -13.52
C HIS A 41 -10.29 14.87 -13.68
N PRO A 42 -10.35 14.25 -14.87
CA PRO A 42 -9.96 12.84 -15.06
C PRO A 42 -8.54 12.50 -14.60
N VAL A 43 -7.57 13.40 -14.82
CA VAL A 43 -6.18 13.22 -14.36
C VAL A 43 -6.11 13.22 -12.83
N ALA A 44 -6.80 14.17 -12.20
CA ALA A 44 -6.84 14.32 -10.75
C ALA A 44 -7.54 13.13 -10.09
N ASN A 45 -8.65 12.65 -10.67
CA ASN A 45 -9.29 11.42 -10.22
C ASN A 45 -8.39 10.20 -10.45
N GLY A 46 -7.64 10.16 -11.57
CA GLY A 46 -6.64 9.13 -11.81
C GLY A 46 -5.56 9.06 -10.72
N MET A 47 -5.03 10.21 -10.29
CA MET A 47 -4.08 10.29 -9.16
C MET A 47 -4.72 9.82 -7.86
N ALA A 48 -5.93 10.28 -7.55
CA ALA A 48 -6.64 9.85 -6.35
C ALA A 48 -6.89 8.33 -6.35
N THR A 49 -7.35 7.78 -7.48
CA THR A 49 -7.55 6.34 -7.66
C THR A 49 -6.24 5.57 -7.55
N ALA A 50 -5.13 6.08 -8.09
CA ALA A 50 -3.83 5.44 -7.94
C ALA A 50 -3.35 5.44 -6.47
N ALA A 51 -3.53 6.54 -5.74
CA ALA A 51 -3.20 6.61 -4.30
C ALA A 51 -4.04 5.63 -3.47
N ASP A 52 -5.33 5.57 -3.75
CA ASP A 52 -6.30 4.67 -3.13
C ASP A 52 -5.97 3.20 -3.43
N TRP A 53 -5.48 2.92 -4.65
CA TRP A 53 -5.12 1.60 -5.13
C TRP A 53 -3.82 1.07 -4.52
N MET A 54 -2.75 1.88 -4.51
CA MET A 54 -1.42 1.41 -4.12
C MET A 54 -1.44 0.92 -2.68
N SER A 55 -2.06 1.64 -1.75
CA SER A 55 -2.24 1.23 -0.36
C SER A 55 -0.94 0.90 0.39
N ALA A 56 -1.04 0.60 1.69
CA ALA A 56 0.07 0.05 2.46
C ALA A 56 0.63 -1.24 1.83
N ALA A 57 -0.23 -2.08 1.24
CA ALA A 57 0.19 -3.37 0.69
C ALA A 57 1.16 -3.21 -0.49
N SER A 58 0.98 -2.21 -1.37
CA SER A 58 1.92 -2.02 -2.49
C SER A 58 3.15 -1.23 -2.07
N PHE A 59 2.99 -0.21 -1.23
CA PHE A 59 4.10 0.64 -0.84
C PHE A 59 5.03 -0.05 0.16
N ILE A 60 4.49 -0.73 1.17
CA ILE A 60 5.26 -1.30 2.28
C ILE A 60 5.59 -2.77 1.97
N SER A 61 4.57 -3.58 1.66
CA SER A 61 4.71 -5.04 1.66
C SER A 61 5.19 -5.64 0.33
N MET A 62 4.83 -5.08 -0.82
CA MET A 62 5.03 -5.73 -2.13
C MET A 62 6.50 -6.06 -2.39
N ALA A 63 7.42 -5.12 -2.14
CA ALA A 63 8.83 -5.37 -2.38
C ALA A 63 9.39 -6.43 -1.41
N GLY A 64 8.86 -6.54 -0.19
CA GLY A 64 9.15 -7.63 0.75
C GLY A 64 8.62 -8.97 0.25
N LEU A 65 7.38 -9.02 -0.23
CA LEU A 65 6.81 -10.24 -0.82
C LEU A 65 7.63 -10.72 -2.02
N ILE A 66 8.00 -9.81 -2.92
CA ILE A 66 8.85 -10.12 -4.07
C ILE A 66 10.25 -10.52 -3.61
N GLY A 67 10.86 -9.75 -2.72
CA GLY A 67 12.27 -9.88 -2.35
C GLY A 67 12.61 -11.01 -1.39
N LEU A 68 11.74 -11.26 -0.40
CA LEU A 68 12.00 -12.13 0.75
C LEU A 68 11.17 -13.41 0.70
N SER A 69 9.84 -13.29 0.58
CA SER A 69 8.93 -14.44 0.72
C SER A 69 8.86 -15.34 -0.50
N TYR A 70 9.07 -14.79 -1.70
CA TYR A 70 8.84 -15.52 -2.96
C TYR A 70 10.03 -15.46 -3.93
N ASN A 71 11.24 -15.14 -3.44
CA ASN A 71 12.50 -15.15 -4.17
C ASN A 71 12.39 -14.59 -5.60
N GLY A 72 12.03 -13.31 -5.71
CA GLY A 72 12.03 -12.57 -6.96
C GLY A 72 10.91 -13.00 -7.90
N TYR A 73 11.25 -13.77 -8.93
CA TYR A 73 10.35 -14.09 -10.05
C TYR A 73 9.04 -14.74 -9.61
N GLY A 74 9.06 -15.60 -8.59
CA GLY A 74 7.87 -16.21 -8.01
C GLY A 74 6.90 -15.19 -7.39
N GLY A 75 7.41 -14.05 -6.92
CA GLY A 75 6.65 -12.93 -6.39
C GLY A 75 6.00 -12.04 -7.46
N SER A 76 6.38 -12.17 -8.74
CA SER A 76 5.81 -11.35 -9.83
C SER A 76 4.30 -11.53 -10.01
N VAL A 77 3.71 -12.60 -9.45
CA VAL A 77 2.26 -12.83 -9.43
C VAL A 77 1.48 -11.69 -8.77
N PHE A 78 2.04 -11.02 -7.76
CA PHE A 78 1.37 -9.88 -7.11
C PHE A 78 1.37 -8.67 -8.04
N LEU A 79 2.47 -8.45 -8.75
CA LEU A 79 2.59 -7.39 -9.75
C LEU A 79 1.57 -7.59 -10.88
N MET A 80 1.61 -8.75 -11.52
CA MET A 80 0.73 -9.10 -12.63
C MET A 80 -0.73 -9.22 -12.19
N GLY A 81 -0.97 -9.84 -11.05
CA GLY A 81 -2.30 -10.11 -10.51
C GLY A 81 -3.04 -8.82 -10.20
N TRP A 82 -2.43 -7.94 -9.41
CA TRP A 82 -3.07 -6.69 -9.03
C TRP A 82 -3.23 -5.76 -10.25
N THR A 83 -2.16 -5.50 -11.01
CA THR A 83 -2.27 -4.62 -12.21
C THR A 83 -3.24 -5.17 -13.25
N GLY A 84 -3.22 -6.48 -13.49
CA GLY A 84 -4.18 -7.15 -14.35
C GLY A 84 -5.62 -7.01 -13.86
N GLY A 85 -5.85 -7.09 -12.54
CA GLY A 85 -7.15 -6.82 -11.94
C GLY A 85 -7.62 -5.39 -12.14
N TYR A 86 -6.72 -4.39 -12.07
CA TYR A 86 -7.04 -3.01 -12.41
C TYR A 86 -7.50 -2.88 -13.87
N VAL A 87 -6.80 -3.56 -14.79
CA VAL A 87 -7.15 -3.58 -16.21
C VAL A 87 -8.52 -4.21 -16.44
N LEU A 88 -8.83 -5.33 -15.77
CA LEU A 88 -10.17 -5.94 -15.83
C LEU A 88 -11.25 -4.99 -15.33
N LEU A 89 -11.03 -4.35 -14.17
CA LEU A 89 -11.93 -3.35 -13.61
C LEU A 89 -12.14 -2.17 -14.57
N ALA A 90 -11.07 -1.60 -15.11
CA ALA A 90 -11.10 -0.46 -16.01
C ALA A 90 -11.84 -0.75 -17.33
N MET A 91 -11.67 -1.96 -17.89
CA MET A 91 -12.26 -2.33 -19.18
C MET A 91 -13.66 -2.91 -19.05
N LEU A 92 -13.89 -3.79 -18.07
CA LEU A 92 -15.10 -4.60 -17.98
C LEU A 92 -16.14 -4.05 -17.00
N ILE A 93 -15.74 -3.26 -16.00
CA ILE A 93 -16.63 -2.83 -14.91
C ILE A 93 -16.89 -1.32 -14.98
N ALA A 94 -15.84 -0.51 -15.05
CA ALA A 94 -15.92 0.94 -14.92
C ALA A 94 -16.91 1.63 -15.90
N PRO A 95 -16.93 1.31 -17.22
CA PRO A 95 -17.81 2.01 -18.17
C PRO A 95 -19.29 1.71 -17.93
N TYR A 96 -19.60 0.47 -17.55
CA TYR A 96 -20.97 0.00 -17.33
C TYR A 96 -21.56 0.57 -16.05
N LEU A 97 -20.78 0.55 -14.96
CA LEU A 97 -21.19 1.18 -13.72
C LEU A 97 -21.35 2.69 -13.91
N ARG A 98 -20.44 3.36 -14.64
CA ARG A 98 -20.64 4.79 -14.89
C ARG A 98 -21.91 5.09 -15.68
N LYS A 99 -22.25 4.26 -16.67
CA LYS A 99 -23.50 4.39 -17.45
C LYS A 99 -24.74 4.20 -16.57
N TYR A 100 -24.64 3.34 -15.54
CA TYR A 100 -25.71 3.10 -14.58
C TYR A 100 -26.00 4.32 -13.68
N GLY A 101 -24.99 5.14 -13.36
CA GLY A 101 -25.16 6.51 -12.86
C GLY A 101 -25.54 6.69 -11.38
N LYS A 102 -25.68 5.59 -10.65
CA LYS A 102 -25.98 5.51 -9.20
C LYS A 102 -24.73 5.58 -8.32
N PHE A 103 -24.91 5.55 -6.99
CA PHE A 103 -23.87 5.94 -6.04
C PHE A 103 -23.00 4.76 -5.55
N THR A 104 -23.51 3.53 -5.54
CA THR A 104 -22.80 2.38 -4.96
C THR A 104 -22.95 1.08 -5.78
N VAL A 105 -22.07 0.11 -5.51
CA VAL A 105 -22.11 -1.24 -6.12
C VAL A 105 -23.27 -2.08 -5.60
N PRO A 106 -23.58 -2.11 -4.28
CA PRO A 106 -24.76 -2.82 -3.80
C PRO A 106 -26.06 -2.28 -4.40
N GLU A 107 -26.19 -0.96 -4.59
CA GLU A 107 -27.35 -0.37 -5.28
C GLU A 107 -27.49 -0.92 -6.70
N PHE A 108 -26.37 -1.02 -7.43
CA PHE A 108 -26.36 -1.63 -8.77
C PHE A 108 -26.84 -3.09 -8.75
N ILE A 109 -26.35 -3.90 -7.82
CA ILE A 109 -26.75 -5.32 -7.71
C ILE A 109 -28.25 -5.43 -7.38
N GLY A 110 -28.72 -4.68 -6.39
CA GLY A 110 -30.12 -4.70 -5.98
C GLY A 110 -31.07 -4.36 -7.13
N ASP A 111 -30.77 -3.30 -7.86
CA ASP A 111 -31.62 -2.82 -8.94
C ASP A 111 -31.48 -3.70 -10.20
N ARG A 112 -30.28 -4.24 -10.48
CA ARG A 112 -30.05 -5.16 -11.62
C ARG A 112 -30.84 -6.46 -11.51
N TYR A 113 -31.07 -6.94 -10.29
CA TYR A 113 -31.81 -8.16 -9.98
C TYR A 113 -33.20 -7.90 -9.38
N TYR A 114 -33.61 -6.64 -9.26
CA TYR A 114 -34.88 -6.22 -8.64
C TYR A 114 -35.09 -6.86 -7.25
N SER A 115 -34.03 -6.92 -6.43
CA SER A 115 -34.02 -7.65 -5.16
C SER A 115 -33.29 -6.90 -4.05
N ASP A 116 -34.03 -6.52 -3.02
CA ASP A 116 -33.45 -5.94 -1.80
C ASP A 116 -32.58 -6.97 -1.05
N THR A 117 -32.93 -8.26 -1.10
CA THR A 117 -32.09 -9.33 -0.55
C THR A 117 -30.72 -9.37 -1.23
N ALA A 118 -30.67 -9.26 -2.57
CA ALA A 118 -29.41 -9.21 -3.30
C ALA A 118 -28.58 -7.96 -2.91
N ARG A 119 -29.24 -6.80 -2.70
CA ARG A 119 -28.59 -5.59 -2.17
C ARG A 119 -27.96 -5.84 -0.80
N VAL A 120 -28.71 -6.44 0.13
CA VAL A 120 -28.23 -6.72 1.50
C VAL A 120 -27.05 -7.69 1.48
N VAL A 121 -27.11 -8.76 0.67
CA VAL A 121 -25.99 -9.69 0.51
C VAL A 121 -24.74 -8.96 -0.03
N ALA A 122 -24.90 -8.10 -1.03
CA ALA A 122 -23.80 -7.30 -1.55
C ALA A 122 -23.22 -6.33 -0.50
N VAL A 123 -24.06 -5.72 0.35
CA VAL A 123 -23.60 -4.89 1.48
C VAL A 123 -22.77 -5.71 2.46
N ILE A 124 -23.22 -6.90 2.84
CA ILE A 124 -22.49 -7.79 3.77
C ILE A 124 -21.12 -8.15 3.18
N CYS A 125 -21.07 -8.58 1.91
CA CYS A 125 -19.81 -8.89 1.23
C CYS A 125 -18.87 -7.67 1.19
N LEU A 126 -19.40 -6.49 0.85
CA LEU A 126 -18.64 -5.25 0.80
C LEU A 126 -18.03 -4.92 2.17
N ILE A 127 -18.81 -5.03 3.24
CA ILE A 127 -18.35 -4.74 4.61
C ILE A 127 -17.25 -5.73 5.03
N ILE A 128 -17.46 -7.03 4.82
CA ILE A 128 -16.46 -8.07 5.17
C ILE A 128 -15.13 -7.79 4.46
N CYS A 129 -15.17 -7.62 3.13
CA CYS A 129 -13.98 -7.32 2.34
C CYS A 129 -13.32 -6.01 2.78
N SER A 130 -14.11 -4.97 3.04
CA SER A 130 -13.58 -3.65 3.37
C SER A 130 -12.95 -3.63 4.76
N VAL A 131 -13.60 -4.20 5.79
CA VAL A 131 -13.06 -4.27 7.15
C VAL A 131 -11.75 -5.07 7.17
N THR A 132 -11.72 -6.23 6.52
CA THR A 132 -10.51 -7.05 6.41
C THR A 132 -9.35 -6.25 5.81
N TYR A 133 -9.65 -5.44 4.79
CA TYR A 133 -8.62 -4.63 4.15
C TYR A 133 -8.21 -3.42 5.00
N VAL A 134 -9.14 -2.78 5.72
CA VAL A 134 -8.81 -1.68 6.65
C VAL A 134 -7.85 -2.17 7.73
N ILE A 135 -8.05 -3.37 8.28
CA ILE A 135 -7.13 -3.95 9.27
C ILE A 135 -5.69 -4.01 8.74
N GLY A 136 -5.51 -4.43 7.48
CA GLY A 136 -4.20 -4.40 6.82
C GLY A 136 -3.61 -2.99 6.68
N GLN A 137 -4.45 -1.99 6.39
CA GLN A 137 -3.99 -0.59 6.36
C GLN A 137 -3.60 -0.09 7.76
N MET A 138 -4.35 -0.47 8.79
CA MET A 138 -4.06 -0.13 10.18
C MET A 138 -2.73 -0.73 10.64
N LYS A 139 -2.41 -1.98 10.26
CA LYS A 139 -1.07 -2.56 10.45
C LYS A 139 0.01 -1.68 9.81
N GLY A 140 -0.19 -1.25 8.56
CA GLY A 140 0.75 -0.38 7.85
C GLY A 140 0.99 0.96 8.57
N ILE A 141 -0.07 1.57 9.13
CA ILE A 141 0.07 2.80 9.94
C ILE A 141 0.86 2.51 11.23
N GLY A 142 0.56 1.41 11.92
CA GLY A 142 1.26 1.00 13.14
C GLY A 142 2.75 0.76 12.91
N VAL A 143 3.12 0.05 11.83
CA VAL A 143 4.51 -0.22 11.43
C VAL A 143 5.25 1.09 11.10
N ALA A 144 4.63 1.98 10.33
CA ALA A 144 5.26 3.25 9.97
C ALA A 144 5.44 4.15 11.21
N PHE A 145 4.42 4.29 12.04
CA PHE A 145 4.50 5.17 13.20
C PHE A 145 5.40 4.64 14.31
N SER A 146 5.40 3.34 14.60
CA SER A 146 6.27 2.78 15.64
C SER A 146 7.74 3.03 15.33
N ARG A 147 8.14 2.87 14.06
CA ARG A 147 9.51 3.12 13.63
C ARG A 147 9.87 4.60 13.62
N PHE A 148 9.02 5.43 13.02
CA PHE A 148 9.39 6.80 12.61
C PHE A 148 9.01 7.88 13.62
N LEU A 149 8.04 7.61 14.49
CA LEU A 149 7.73 8.47 15.63
C LEU A 149 8.35 7.96 16.94
N GLU A 150 9.05 6.82 16.91
CA GLU A 150 9.66 6.14 18.06
C GLU A 150 8.67 5.83 19.18
N THR A 151 7.42 5.54 18.82
CA THR A 151 6.37 5.11 19.75
C THR A 151 6.23 3.59 19.75
N ASP A 152 5.58 3.04 20.77
CA ASP A 152 5.10 1.66 20.70
C ASP A 152 4.07 1.49 19.56
N TYR A 153 3.90 0.24 19.11
CA TYR A 153 3.00 -0.10 18.00
C TYR A 153 1.55 0.30 18.29
N GLU A 154 1.07 0.08 19.53
CA GLU A 154 -0.31 0.41 19.92
C GLU A 154 -0.54 1.93 19.88
N THR A 155 0.33 2.73 20.49
CA THR A 155 0.23 4.19 20.44
C THR A 155 0.31 4.72 19.01
N GLY A 156 1.17 4.15 18.18
CA GLY A 156 1.25 4.46 16.75
C GLY A 156 -0.09 4.20 16.06
N LEU A 157 -0.60 2.98 16.18
CA LEU A 157 -1.90 2.59 15.62
C LEU A 157 -3.04 3.52 16.06
N PHE A 158 -3.21 3.75 17.36
CA PHE A 158 -4.27 4.63 17.88
C PHE A 158 -4.16 6.06 17.37
N SER A 159 -2.96 6.62 17.33
CA SER A 159 -2.71 7.97 16.78
C SER A 159 -3.11 8.04 15.30
N GLY A 160 -2.78 7.01 14.53
CA GLY A 160 -3.18 6.84 13.14
C GLY A 160 -4.69 6.81 12.94
N MET A 161 -5.39 5.99 13.72
CA MET A 161 -6.84 5.87 13.68
C MET A 161 -7.52 7.21 13.94
N VAL A 162 -7.05 7.96 14.95
CA VAL A 162 -7.59 9.28 15.29
C VAL A 162 -7.42 10.25 14.12
N ILE A 163 -6.24 10.27 13.48
CA ILE A 163 -5.99 11.15 12.35
C ILE A 163 -6.88 10.79 11.15
N VAL A 164 -6.95 9.51 10.78
CA VAL A 164 -7.84 9.01 9.71
C VAL A 164 -9.28 9.42 9.97
N PHE A 165 -9.74 9.21 11.20
CA PHE A 165 -11.09 9.55 11.63
C PHE A 165 -11.37 11.03 11.38
N PHE A 166 -10.49 11.93 11.82
CA PHE A 166 -10.71 13.38 11.68
C PHE A 166 -10.86 13.81 10.22
N TYR A 167 -9.91 13.48 9.33
CA TYR A 167 -9.99 14.00 7.95
C TYR A 167 -11.00 13.22 7.09
N ALA A 168 -11.21 11.92 7.33
CA ALA A 168 -12.13 11.12 6.52
C ALA A 168 -13.60 11.44 6.84
N VAL A 169 -13.95 11.54 8.14
CA VAL A 169 -15.34 11.80 8.57
C VAL A 169 -15.77 13.24 8.30
N LEU A 170 -14.85 14.21 8.42
CA LEU A 170 -15.13 15.61 8.12
C LEU A 170 -15.18 15.90 6.62
N GLY A 171 -14.30 15.29 5.83
CA GLY A 171 -14.12 15.61 4.41
C GLY A 171 -15.15 14.98 3.46
N GLY A 172 -15.67 13.78 3.76
CA GLY A 172 -16.44 12.99 2.80
C GLY A 172 -15.65 12.69 1.52
N MET A 173 -16.31 12.23 0.45
CA MET A 173 -15.60 11.87 -0.79
C MET A 173 -14.81 13.04 -1.38
N LYS A 174 -15.36 14.26 -1.35
CA LYS A 174 -14.66 15.45 -1.85
C LYS A 174 -13.34 15.69 -1.12
N GLY A 175 -13.36 15.72 0.21
CA GLY A 175 -12.15 15.84 1.02
C GLY A 175 -11.17 14.70 0.77
N ILE A 176 -11.65 13.46 0.82
CA ILE A 176 -10.82 12.27 0.60
C ILE A 176 -10.16 12.31 -0.79
N THR A 177 -10.86 12.75 -1.83
CA THR A 177 -10.30 12.82 -3.19
C THR A 177 -9.11 13.79 -3.26
N TYR A 178 -9.28 15.00 -2.72
CA TYR A 178 -8.19 15.98 -2.75
C TYR A 178 -7.03 15.61 -1.84
N THR A 179 -7.28 15.00 -0.68
CA THR A 179 -6.21 14.47 0.16
C THR A 179 -5.48 13.34 -0.54
N GLN A 180 -6.18 12.46 -1.25
CA GLN A 180 -5.56 11.36 -2.02
C GLN A 180 -4.71 11.87 -3.18
N ILE A 181 -5.07 12.98 -3.83
CA ILE A 181 -4.21 13.62 -4.84
C ILE A 181 -2.89 14.08 -4.20
N ALA A 182 -2.95 14.70 -3.02
CA ALA A 182 -1.74 15.11 -2.31
C ALA A 182 -0.91 13.88 -1.84
N GLN A 183 -1.59 12.87 -1.29
CA GLN A 183 -0.98 11.60 -0.87
C GLN A 183 -0.32 10.87 -2.02
N PHE A 184 -0.92 10.88 -3.23
CA PHE A 184 -0.32 10.34 -4.44
C PHE A 184 1.04 10.95 -4.71
N CYS A 185 1.14 12.29 -4.69
CA CYS A 185 2.40 12.98 -4.92
C CYS A 185 3.43 12.58 -3.86
N VAL A 186 3.08 12.64 -2.58
CA VAL A 186 3.99 12.26 -1.49
C VAL A 186 4.45 10.82 -1.64
N LEU A 187 3.53 9.90 -1.90
CA LEU A 187 3.78 8.48 -2.06
C LEU A 187 4.71 8.17 -3.24
N ILE A 188 4.44 8.70 -4.43
CA ILE A 188 5.29 8.42 -5.60
C ILE A 188 6.69 8.97 -5.40
N PHE A 189 6.84 10.19 -4.88
CA PHE A 189 8.15 10.75 -4.56
C PHE A 189 8.87 9.91 -3.51
N ALA A 190 8.18 9.51 -2.44
CA ALA A 190 8.72 8.70 -1.37
C ALA A 190 9.15 7.30 -1.80
N TYR A 191 8.50 6.71 -2.80
CA TYR A 191 8.90 5.40 -3.31
C TYR A 191 10.07 5.52 -4.29
N THR A 192 10.03 6.51 -5.18
CA THR A 192 10.97 6.62 -6.31
C THR A 192 12.29 7.27 -5.94
N VAL A 193 12.31 8.30 -5.10
CA VAL A 193 13.55 9.04 -4.74
C VAL A 193 14.58 8.13 -4.06
N PRO A 194 14.25 7.34 -3.02
CA PRO A 194 15.21 6.41 -2.43
C PRO A 194 15.65 5.34 -3.44
N ALA A 195 14.71 4.83 -4.25
CA ALA A 195 15.04 3.84 -5.28
C ALA A 195 16.06 4.38 -6.29
N ILE A 196 15.93 5.65 -6.71
CA ILE A 196 16.87 6.34 -7.60
C ILE A 196 18.26 6.44 -6.93
N PHE A 197 18.32 6.86 -5.66
CA PHE A 197 19.60 6.99 -4.95
C PHE A 197 20.30 5.65 -4.76
N ILE A 198 19.55 4.61 -4.42
CA ILE A 198 20.10 3.25 -4.25
C ILE A 198 20.57 2.69 -5.59
N SER A 199 19.79 2.89 -6.65
CA SER A 199 20.17 2.50 -8.01
C SER A 199 21.46 3.20 -8.45
N LEU A 200 21.61 4.49 -8.15
CA LEU A 200 22.83 5.25 -8.42
C LEU A 200 24.03 4.73 -7.64
N GLN A 201 23.87 4.45 -6.34
CA GLN A 201 24.95 3.92 -5.50
C GLN A 201 25.42 2.54 -5.96
N LEU A 202 24.49 1.65 -6.31
CA LEU A 202 24.81 0.27 -6.68
C LEU A 202 25.31 0.13 -8.12
N THR A 203 24.73 0.88 -9.06
CA THR A 203 24.90 0.62 -10.50
C THR A 203 25.29 1.85 -11.33
N GLY A 204 25.28 3.04 -10.74
CA GLY A 204 25.45 4.31 -11.46
C GLY A 204 24.28 4.70 -12.36
N GLN A 205 23.21 3.89 -12.45
CA GLN A 205 22.02 4.22 -13.25
C GLN A 205 20.96 4.95 -12.40
N PRO A 206 20.46 6.13 -12.83
CA PRO A 206 19.43 6.87 -12.11
C PRO A 206 18.04 6.26 -12.22
N ILE A 207 17.79 5.41 -13.23
CA ILE A 207 16.48 4.80 -13.44
C ILE A 207 16.52 3.39 -12.81
N PRO A 208 15.83 3.13 -11.69
CA PRO A 208 15.93 1.85 -10.97
C PRO A 208 15.60 0.63 -11.84
N GLN A 209 14.64 0.78 -12.76
CA GLN A 209 14.26 -0.26 -13.71
C GLN A 209 15.42 -0.67 -14.62
N LEU A 210 16.27 0.29 -15.02
CA LEU A 210 17.47 0.03 -15.81
C LEU A 210 18.61 -0.44 -14.91
N GLY A 211 18.72 0.12 -13.70
CA GLY A 211 19.68 -0.31 -12.68
C GLY A 211 19.54 -1.79 -12.33
N LEU A 212 18.30 -2.30 -12.27
CA LEU A 212 18.03 -3.72 -12.03
C LEU A 212 18.77 -4.65 -13.02
N GLY A 213 18.88 -4.26 -14.29
CA GLY A 213 19.60 -5.02 -15.33
C GLY A 213 21.04 -4.57 -15.55
N SER A 214 21.57 -3.67 -14.73
CA SER A 214 22.90 -3.07 -14.91
C SER A 214 23.99 -3.80 -14.11
N THR A 215 25.23 -3.37 -14.32
CA THR A 215 26.41 -3.89 -13.63
C THR A 215 26.68 -3.14 -12.34
N LEU A 216 27.17 -3.86 -11.34
CA LEU A 216 27.76 -3.32 -10.11
C LEU A 216 29.16 -2.75 -10.39
N ALA A 217 29.78 -2.13 -9.37
CA ALA A 217 31.11 -1.54 -9.46
C ALA A 217 32.22 -2.56 -9.83
N ASP A 218 32.03 -3.84 -9.51
CA ASP A 218 32.93 -4.95 -9.85
C ASP A 218 32.75 -5.49 -11.27
N GLY A 219 31.81 -4.94 -12.05
CA GLY A 219 31.49 -5.34 -13.41
C GLY A 219 30.53 -6.53 -13.52
N THR A 220 30.11 -7.14 -12.41
CA THR A 220 29.10 -8.20 -12.41
C THR A 220 27.69 -7.63 -12.55
N TYR A 221 26.78 -8.37 -13.20
CA TYR A 221 25.38 -7.95 -13.25
C TYR A 221 24.73 -8.07 -11.87
N LEU A 222 23.93 -7.06 -11.47
CA LEU A 222 23.27 -7.03 -10.17
C LEU A 222 22.46 -8.30 -9.89
N LEU A 223 21.63 -8.71 -10.85
CA LEU A 223 20.80 -9.92 -10.71
C LEU A 223 21.64 -11.20 -10.65
N GLN A 224 22.76 -11.26 -11.36
CA GLN A 224 23.67 -12.40 -11.31
C GLN A 224 24.36 -12.51 -9.95
N LYS A 225 24.81 -11.37 -9.40
CA LYS A 225 25.37 -11.33 -8.04
C LYS A 225 24.33 -11.75 -7.00
N LEU A 226 23.10 -11.26 -7.14
CA LEU A 226 22.00 -11.62 -6.24
C LEU A 226 21.66 -13.11 -6.30
N ASP A 227 21.57 -13.71 -7.49
CA ASP A 227 21.36 -15.15 -7.64
C ASP A 227 22.47 -15.96 -6.95
N GLN A 228 23.73 -15.60 -7.19
CA GLN A 228 24.86 -16.28 -6.56
C GLN A 228 24.81 -16.18 -5.03
N THR A 229 24.60 -14.97 -4.49
CA THR A 229 24.49 -14.76 -3.05
C THR A 229 23.36 -15.58 -2.43
N LEU A 230 22.21 -15.68 -3.10
CA LEU A 230 21.09 -16.47 -2.58
C LEU A 230 21.35 -17.97 -2.63
N LEU A 231 21.98 -18.46 -3.70
CA LEU A 231 22.38 -19.87 -3.81
C LEU A 231 23.40 -20.25 -2.74
N ASP A 232 24.37 -19.37 -2.45
CA ASP A 232 25.37 -19.59 -1.40
C ASP A 232 24.73 -19.72 -0.01
N LEU A 233 23.60 -19.05 0.21
CA LEU A 233 22.79 -19.10 1.44
C LEU A 233 21.76 -20.24 1.46
N GLY A 234 21.70 -21.07 0.41
CA GLY A 234 20.77 -22.19 0.26
C GLY A 234 19.38 -21.82 -0.27
N PHE A 235 19.15 -20.57 -0.65
CA PHE A 235 17.90 -20.14 -1.30
C PHE A 235 17.91 -20.51 -2.80
N GLN A 236 16.73 -20.53 -3.41
CA GLN A 236 16.60 -20.69 -4.86
C GLN A 236 16.94 -19.38 -5.61
N GLU A 237 17.24 -19.48 -6.92
CA GLU A 237 17.57 -18.32 -7.75
C GLU A 237 16.45 -17.26 -7.73
N TYR A 238 16.82 -15.99 -7.61
CA TYR A 238 15.90 -14.87 -7.63
C TYR A 238 15.22 -14.68 -9.00
N THR A 239 15.93 -14.99 -10.09
CA THR A 239 15.50 -14.63 -11.45
C THR A 239 14.63 -15.68 -12.12
N THR A 240 14.77 -16.96 -11.77
CA THR A 240 14.14 -18.08 -12.49
C THR A 240 13.17 -18.91 -11.64
N SER A 241 13.18 -18.74 -10.31
CA SER A 241 12.32 -19.51 -9.41
C SER A 241 10.84 -19.24 -9.63
N VAL A 242 10.12 -20.26 -10.10
CA VAL A 242 8.67 -20.21 -10.27
C VAL A 242 7.94 -20.52 -8.96
N ARG A 243 6.78 -19.89 -8.75
CA ARG A 243 5.93 -20.17 -7.58
C ARG A 243 5.17 -21.49 -7.74
N GLY A 244 5.81 -22.58 -7.38
CA GLY A 244 5.29 -23.93 -7.57
C GLY A 244 5.40 -24.33 -9.04
N SER A 245 4.28 -24.44 -9.75
CA SER A 245 4.26 -24.70 -11.20
C SER A 245 3.82 -23.47 -12.00
N THR A 246 4.10 -23.47 -13.31
CA THR A 246 3.61 -22.44 -14.23
C THR A 246 2.08 -22.34 -14.22
N LEU A 247 1.38 -23.48 -14.10
CA LEU A 247 -0.06 -23.52 -13.95
C LEU A 247 -0.52 -22.88 -12.64
N ASN A 248 0.16 -23.18 -11.52
CA ASN A 248 -0.15 -22.57 -10.23
C ASN A 248 0.08 -21.04 -10.26
N MET A 249 1.17 -20.60 -10.88
CA MET A 249 1.48 -19.19 -11.08
C MET A 249 0.39 -18.48 -11.91
N ALA A 250 -0.06 -19.10 -13.00
CA ALA A 250 -1.15 -18.59 -13.84
C ALA A 250 -2.48 -18.54 -13.09
N ALA A 251 -2.87 -19.62 -12.40
CA ALA A 251 -4.11 -19.69 -11.65
C ALA A 251 -4.13 -18.70 -10.47
N PHE A 252 -3.01 -18.56 -9.75
CA PHE A 252 -2.88 -17.61 -8.66
C PHE A 252 -2.94 -16.17 -9.17
N THR A 253 -2.27 -15.87 -10.28
CA THR A 253 -2.34 -14.56 -10.94
C THR A 253 -3.78 -14.25 -11.36
N ALA A 254 -4.48 -15.19 -12.00
CA ALA A 254 -5.87 -15.01 -12.40
C ALA A 254 -6.81 -14.79 -11.20
N SER A 255 -6.61 -15.55 -10.12
CA SER A 255 -7.36 -15.38 -8.86
C SER A 255 -7.16 -13.98 -8.29
N LEU A 256 -5.91 -13.50 -8.24
CA LEU A 256 -5.59 -12.12 -7.83
C LEU A 256 -6.30 -11.11 -8.74
N MET A 257 -6.21 -11.25 -10.07
CA MET A 257 -6.85 -10.32 -11.01
C MET A 257 -8.36 -10.21 -10.77
N ILE A 258 -9.05 -11.34 -10.62
CA ILE A 258 -10.50 -11.38 -10.39
C ILE A 258 -10.84 -10.76 -9.03
N GLY A 259 -10.10 -11.12 -7.98
CA GLY A 259 -10.31 -10.58 -6.64
C GLY A 259 -10.10 -9.06 -6.59
N THR A 260 -9.01 -8.57 -7.19
CA THR A 260 -8.69 -7.14 -7.20
C THR A 260 -9.68 -6.34 -8.07
N ALA A 261 -10.26 -6.92 -9.12
CA ALA A 261 -11.29 -6.26 -9.91
C ALA A 261 -12.59 -5.98 -9.11
N GLY A 262 -12.82 -6.72 -8.02
CA GLY A 262 -13.99 -6.57 -7.14
C GLY A 262 -13.86 -5.49 -6.07
N LEU A 263 -12.76 -4.75 -5.98
CA LEU A 263 -12.49 -3.82 -4.87
C LEU A 263 -13.50 -2.65 -4.84
N PRO A 264 -14.40 -2.58 -3.83
CA PRO A 264 -15.53 -1.66 -3.84
C PRO A 264 -15.11 -0.19 -3.70
N HIS A 265 -14.06 0.09 -2.93
CA HIS A 265 -13.52 1.43 -2.69
C HIS A 265 -12.90 2.06 -3.95
N VAL A 266 -12.37 1.24 -4.86
CA VAL A 266 -11.84 1.69 -6.14
C VAL A 266 -12.97 1.95 -7.13
N ILE A 267 -13.96 1.06 -7.15
CA ILE A 267 -15.10 1.14 -8.08
C ILE A 267 -15.87 2.45 -7.92
N ILE A 268 -16.09 2.91 -6.68
CA ILE A 268 -16.84 4.15 -6.42
C ILE A 268 -16.16 5.39 -7.03
N ARG A 269 -14.86 5.34 -7.31
CA ARG A 269 -14.11 6.45 -7.92
C ARG A 269 -14.57 6.76 -9.34
N PHE A 270 -15.10 5.78 -10.08
CA PHE A 270 -15.66 6.05 -11.40
C PHE A 270 -16.94 6.89 -11.34
N PHE A 271 -17.58 7.01 -10.17
CA PHE A 271 -18.75 7.87 -10.00
C PHE A 271 -18.42 9.36 -9.81
N THR A 272 -17.15 9.74 -9.62
CA THR A 272 -16.72 11.12 -9.29
C THR A 272 -16.39 12.02 -10.47
N VAL A 273 -16.22 11.42 -11.66
CA VAL A 273 -16.00 12.14 -12.92
C VAL A 273 -17.32 12.48 -13.59
N PRO A 274 -17.39 13.40 -14.58
CA PRO A 274 -18.66 13.83 -15.16
C PRO A 274 -19.24 12.87 -16.21
N THR A 275 -18.42 12.22 -17.04
CA THR A 275 -18.86 11.43 -18.21
C THR A 275 -18.25 10.03 -18.26
N VAL A 276 -18.81 9.13 -19.08
CA VAL A 276 -18.25 7.78 -19.32
C VAL A 276 -16.87 7.86 -19.97
N SER A 277 -16.67 8.79 -20.91
CA SER A 277 -15.36 9.03 -21.52
C SER A 277 -14.35 9.49 -20.45
N ALA A 278 -14.73 10.43 -19.58
CA ALA A 278 -13.90 10.87 -18.46
C ALA A 278 -13.54 9.72 -17.51
N ALA A 279 -14.46 8.78 -17.25
CA ALA A 279 -14.18 7.59 -16.42
C ALA A 279 -13.13 6.68 -17.05
N ARG A 280 -13.20 6.44 -18.36
CA ARG A 280 -12.19 5.65 -19.08
C ARG A 280 -10.83 6.35 -19.08
N THR A 281 -10.80 7.64 -19.37
CA THR A 281 -9.56 8.44 -19.35
C THR A 281 -8.95 8.47 -17.95
N SER A 282 -9.78 8.62 -16.91
CA SER A 282 -9.33 8.56 -15.51
C SER A 282 -8.73 7.20 -15.15
N ALA A 283 -9.35 6.10 -15.61
CA ALA A 283 -8.80 4.75 -15.42
C ALA A 283 -7.44 4.59 -16.11
N GLY A 284 -7.30 5.11 -17.34
CA GLY A 284 -6.03 5.12 -18.06
C GLY A 284 -4.93 5.89 -17.32
N TRP A 285 -5.25 7.09 -16.81
CA TRP A 285 -4.30 7.87 -16.01
C TRP A 285 -3.92 7.17 -14.71
N ALA A 286 -4.88 6.57 -14.00
CA ALA A 286 -4.59 5.79 -12.80
C ALA A 286 -3.61 4.64 -13.11
N LEU A 287 -3.78 3.94 -14.23
CA LEU A 287 -2.86 2.88 -14.64
C LEU A 287 -1.44 3.41 -14.91
N VAL A 288 -1.32 4.56 -15.58
CA VAL A 288 -0.02 5.24 -15.78
C VAL A 288 0.64 5.55 -14.44
N PHE A 289 -0.11 6.07 -13.49
CA PHE A 289 0.39 6.43 -12.17
C PHE A 289 0.77 5.21 -11.31
N ILE A 290 -0.05 4.16 -11.34
CA ILE A 290 0.25 2.87 -10.70
C ILE A 290 1.54 2.27 -11.28
N ALA A 291 1.73 2.36 -12.60
CA ALA A 291 2.90 1.82 -13.28
C ALA A 291 4.22 2.44 -12.78
N ILE A 292 4.22 3.71 -12.34
CA ILE A 292 5.42 4.35 -11.79
C ILE A 292 5.95 3.57 -10.58
N LEU A 293 5.09 3.29 -9.60
CA LEU A 293 5.48 2.51 -8.41
C LEU A 293 5.72 1.05 -8.78
N TYR A 294 4.78 0.43 -9.49
CA TYR A 294 4.80 -1.01 -9.73
C TYR A 294 5.99 -1.44 -10.59
N THR A 295 6.41 -0.66 -11.57
CA THR A 295 7.63 -0.99 -12.34
C THR A 295 8.91 -0.74 -11.54
N THR A 296 8.88 0.14 -10.54
CA THR A 296 10.02 0.43 -9.65
C THR A 296 10.17 -0.65 -8.56
N ALA A 297 9.06 -1.26 -8.12
CA ALA A 297 9.03 -2.20 -7.01
C ALA A 297 9.97 -3.43 -7.16
N PRO A 298 10.09 -4.09 -8.33
CA PRO A 298 11.07 -5.16 -8.53
C PRO A 298 12.52 -4.72 -8.33
N ALA A 299 12.85 -3.49 -8.76
CA ALA A 299 14.18 -2.94 -8.55
C ALA A 299 14.46 -2.70 -7.06
N VAL A 300 13.50 -2.11 -6.34
CA VAL A 300 13.58 -1.93 -4.89
C VAL A 300 13.72 -3.27 -4.17
N ALA A 301 12.94 -4.27 -4.56
CA ALA A 301 12.97 -5.61 -3.98
C ALA A 301 14.36 -6.27 -4.12
N ALA A 302 14.93 -6.26 -5.33
CA ALA A 302 16.22 -6.88 -5.61
C ALA A 302 17.38 -6.12 -4.93
N MET A 303 17.39 -4.79 -5.04
CA MET A 303 18.43 -3.94 -4.45
C MET A 303 18.41 -4.01 -2.92
N ALA A 304 17.22 -3.97 -2.30
CA ALA A 304 17.10 -4.12 -0.86
C ALA A 304 17.50 -5.52 -0.38
N ARG A 305 17.09 -6.57 -1.11
CA ARG A 305 17.51 -7.94 -0.80
C ARG A 305 19.03 -8.03 -0.82
N LEU A 306 19.67 -7.53 -1.87
CA LEU A 306 21.13 -7.50 -1.99
C LEU A 306 21.79 -6.73 -0.84
N ASN A 307 21.30 -5.54 -0.51
CA ASN A 307 21.83 -4.72 0.58
C ASN A 307 21.73 -5.42 1.95
N ILE A 308 20.60 -6.06 2.25
CA ILE A 308 20.42 -6.85 3.49
C ILE A 308 21.44 -7.99 3.52
N MET A 309 21.57 -8.75 2.41
CA MET A 309 22.49 -9.88 2.36
C MET A 309 23.94 -9.43 2.53
N GLN A 310 24.33 -8.34 1.88
CA GLN A 310 25.67 -7.76 2.02
C GLN A 310 25.94 -7.22 3.44
N THR A 311 24.91 -6.80 4.18
CA THR A 311 25.08 -6.36 5.56
C THR A 311 25.25 -7.53 6.51
N LEU A 312 24.50 -8.61 6.31
CA LEU A 312 24.56 -9.82 7.15
C LEU A 312 25.80 -10.66 6.84
N GLN A 313 26.17 -10.71 5.56
CA GLN A 313 27.28 -11.50 5.05
C GLN A 313 27.98 -10.77 3.88
N PRO A 314 28.93 -9.86 4.16
CA PRO A 314 29.67 -9.13 3.13
C PRO A 314 30.50 -10.05 2.22
N GLU A 315 31.11 -11.08 2.81
CA GLU A 315 31.95 -12.07 2.12
C GLU A 315 31.50 -13.49 2.49
N PRO A 316 31.78 -14.51 1.64
CA PRO A 316 31.47 -15.90 1.95
C PRO A 316 32.01 -16.33 3.33
N ASN A 317 31.14 -16.84 4.21
CA ASN A 317 31.41 -17.24 5.60
C ASN A 317 31.79 -16.11 6.57
N GLN A 318 31.68 -14.84 6.18
CA GLN A 318 31.85 -13.71 7.09
C GLN A 318 30.49 -13.23 7.58
N HIS A 319 30.06 -13.72 8.74
CA HIS A 319 28.80 -13.35 9.35
C HIS A 319 28.92 -12.08 10.19
N LEU A 320 27.85 -11.30 10.28
CA LEU A 320 27.78 -10.10 11.12
C LEU A 320 27.76 -10.50 12.60
N ALA A 321 28.71 -9.99 13.39
CA ALA A 321 28.69 -10.17 14.85
C ALA A 321 27.45 -9.50 15.47
N ILE A 322 26.79 -10.19 16.41
CA ILE A 322 25.56 -9.71 17.06
C ILE A 322 25.79 -8.37 17.77
N GLU A 323 26.95 -8.20 18.40
CA GLU A 323 27.31 -6.96 19.11
C GLU A 323 27.56 -5.78 18.15
N GLU A 324 28.07 -6.06 16.95
CA GLU A 324 28.44 -5.07 15.93
C GLU A 324 27.29 -4.70 15.00
N ARG A 325 26.09 -5.24 15.24
CA ARG A 325 24.92 -5.00 14.39
C ARG A 325 24.61 -3.49 14.26
N PRO A 326 24.36 -3.01 13.03
CA PRO A 326 24.23 -1.59 12.73
C PRO A 326 22.97 -0.99 13.36
N GLU A 327 22.93 0.34 13.43
CA GLU A 327 21.83 1.07 14.08
C GLU A 327 20.47 0.76 13.47
N TRP A 328 20.36 0.67 12.14
CA TRP A 328 19.12 0.30 11.47
C TRP A 328 18.60 -1.06 11.99
N PHE A 329 19.49 -2.04 12.19
CA PHE A 329 19.11 -3.37 12.65
C PHE A 329 18.50 -3.29 14.06
N ARG A 330 19.15 -2.57 14.97
CA ARG A 330 18.66 -2.36 16.35
C ARG A 330 17.32 -1.62 16.36
N ASN A 331 17.15 -0.64 15.48
CA ASN A 331 15.91 0.13 15.39
C ASN A 331 14.72 -0.74 14.94
N TRP A 332 14.93 -1.63 13.97
CA TRP A 332 13.91 -2.55 13.49
C TRP A 332 13.70 -3.76 14.42
N GLU A 333 14.70 -4.14 15.21
CA GLU A 333 14.54 -5.14 16.27
C GLU A 333 13.61 -4.62 17.39
N ARG A 334 13.74 -3.34 17.76
CA ARG A 334 12.85 -2.69 18.74
C ARG A 334 11.38 -2.66 18.33
N THR A 335 11.08 -2.69 17.02
CA THR A 335 9.68 -2.74 16.54
C THR A 335 9.08 -4.15 16.58
N GLY A 336 9.91 -5.19 16.81
CA GLY A 336 9.49 -6.59 16.77
C GLY A 336 9.33 -7.17 15.36
N LEU A 337 9.71 -6.41 14.32
CA LEU A 337 9.62 -6.85 12.92
C LEU A 337 10.93 -7.43 12.38
N LEU A 338 11.99 -7.34 13.17
CA LEU A 338 13.28 -7.97 12.96
C LEU A 338 13.67 -8.68 14.26
N GLY A 339 14.26 -9.87 14.16
CA GLY A 339 14.60 -10.64 15.34
C GLY A 339 15.63 -11.70 15.03
N ILE A 340 16.52 -11.91 16.00
CA ILE A 340 17.59 -12.90 15.93
C ILE A 340 17.48 -13.89 17.08
N ASP A 341 17.96 -15.10 16.84
CA ASP A 341 18.15 -16.14 17.84
C ASP A 341 19.47 -16.85 17.52
N ASP A 342 20.48 -16.65 18.37
CA ASP A 342 21.80 -17.27 18.22
C ASP A 342 21.71 -18.75 18.62
N LYS A 343 21.61 -19.62 17.61
CA LYS A 343 21.32 -21.04 17.81
C LYS A 343 22.57 -21.84 18.09
N ASN A 344 23.71 -21.41 17.54
CA ASN A 344 24.98 -22.12 17.65
C ASN A 344 25.87 -21.55 18.77
N GLY A 345 25.53 -20.39 19.33
CA GLY A 345 26.24 -19.73 20.42
C GLY A 345 27.57 -19.09 20.00
N ASP A 346 27.78 -18.81 18.71
CA ASP A 346 29.02 -18.27 18.17
C ASP A 346 29.08 -16.73 18.19
N GLY A 347 27.98 -16.06 18.57
CA GLY A 347 27.90 -14.61 18.66
C GLY A 347 27.80 -13.89 17.31
N HIS A 348 27.56 -14.61 16.21
CA HIS A 348 27.36 -14.07 14.87
C HIS A 348 25.94 -14.38 14.37
N ILE A 349 25.46 -13.62 13.38
CA ILE A 349 24.14 -13.80 12.80
C ILE A 349 24.28 -14.61 11.51
N GLN A 350 23.81 -15.85 11.53
CA GLN A 350 23.76 -16.71 10.35
C GLN A 350 22.38 -16.65 9.70
N TYR A 351 22.34 -16.14 8.47
CA TYR A 351 21.12 -16.15 7.65
C TYR A 351 21.20 -17.29 6.66
N SER A 352 20.20 -18.18 6.64
CA SER A 352 20.17 -19.31 5.71
C SER A 352 18.75 -19.68 5.31
N ALA A 353 18.62 -20.45 4.25
CA ALA A 353 17.33 -21.00 3.84
C ALA A 353 16.85 -22.17 4.71
N ASP A 354 17.77 -22.80 5.45
CA ASP A 354 17.48 -23.93 6.31
C ASP A 354 16.93 -23.44 7.66
N PRO A 355 15.67 -23.78 8.02
CA PRO A 355 15.07 -23.35 9.27
C PRO A 355 15.86 -23.74 10.52
N ASP A 356 16.67 -24.79 10.47
CA ASP A 356 17.44 -25.26 11.62
C ASP A 356 18.67 -24.36 11.86
N THR A 357 19.32 -23.88 10.80
CA THR A 357 20.52 -23.02 10.89
C THR A 357 20.22 -21.53 10.77
N ASN A 358 19.02 -21.13 10.32
CA ASN A 358 18.66 -19.73 10.19
C ASN A 358 18.45 -19.07 11.56
N GLU A 359 19.27 -18.06 11.86
CA GLU A 359 19.26 -17.29 13.12
C GLU A 359 18.52 -15.97 12.96
N LEU A 360 18.21 -15.52 11.74
CA LEU A 360 17.30 -14.41 11.50
C LEU A 360 15.84 -14.91 11.57
N VAL A 361 15.40 -15.20 12.80
CA VAL A 361 14.11 -15.83 13.09
C VAL A 361 12.90 -14.96 12.75
N MET A 362 13.08 -13.63 12.66
CA MET A 362 12.05 -12.70 12.24
C MET A 362 12.64 -11.70 11.25
N LEU A 363 12.09 -11.70 10.02
CA LEU A 363 12.36 -10.72 8.98
C LEU A 363 11.04 -10.43 8.26
N ASP A 364 10.25 -9.49 8.80
CA ASP A 364 8.94 -9.17 8.23
C ASP A 364 9.08 -8.50 6.85
N ASN A 365 8.23 -8.89 5.91
CA ASN A 365 8.20 -8.33 4.55
C ASN A 365 8.03 -6.80 4.55
N ASP A 366 7.31 -6.27 5.54
CA ASP A 366 6.95 -4.86 5.63
C ASP A 366 8.16 -3.96 5.95
N ILE A 367 9.28 -4.52 6.41
CA ILE A 367 10.48 -3.70 6.70
C ILE A 367 11.23 -3.35 5.43
N LEU A 368 11.11 -4.14 4.35
CA LEU A 368 12.07 -4.07 3.25
C LEU A 368 12.09 -2.70 2.57
N VAL A 369 10.93 -2.06 2.33
CA VAL A 369 10.91 -0.71 1.73
C VAL A 369 11.31 0.36 2.72
N LEU A 370 10.86 0.24 3.97
CA LEU A 370 11.03 1.27 4.99
C LEU A 370 12.46 1.31 5.55
N ALA A 371 13.11 0.16 5.67
CA ALA A 371 14.47 0.00 6.19
C ALA A 371 15.53 0.27 5.12
N ASN A 372 15.27 -0.04 3.84
CA ASN A 372 16.27 0.02 2.78
C ASN A 372 17.00 1.39 2.65
N PRO A 373 16.34 2.55 2.80
CA PRO A 373 17.04 3.83 2.87
C PRO A 373 18.06 3.94 4.02
N GLU A 374 17.75 3.37 5.19
CA GLU A 374 18.67 3.32 6.34
C GLU A 374 19.82 2.34 6.07
N ILE A 375 19.52 1.17 5.49
CA ILE A 375 20.50 0.15 5.11
C ILE A 375 21.50 0.73 4.10
N ALA A 376 21.01 1.48 3.12
CA ALA A 376 21.82 2.17 2.11
C ALA A 376 22.43 3.50 2.60
N GLN A 377 22.31 3.82 3.90
CA GLN A 377 22.87 5.01 4.54
C GLN A 377 22.50 6.32 3.82
N LEU A 378 21.26 6.42 3.35
CA LEU A 378 20.78 7.63 2.67
C LEU A 378 20.60 8.80 3.65
N PRO A 379 20.61 10.06 3.14
CA PRO A 379 20.41 11.23 3.99
C PRO A 379 19.07 11.18 4.76
N HIS A 380 19.06 11.75 5.98
CA HIS A 380 17.88 11.74 6.88
C HIS A 380 16.58 12.22 6.23
N TRP A 381 16.64 13.20 5.32
CA TRP A 381 15.45 13.71 4.63
C TRP A 381 14.83 12.67 3.69
N VAL A 382 15.63 11.76 3.11
CA VAL A 382 15.16 10.67 2.25
C VAL A 382 14.47 9.61 3.10
N ILE A 383 15.07 9.25 4.24
CA ILE A 383 14.48 8.30 5.19
C ILE A 383 13.13 8.84 5.71
N ALA A 384 13.09 10.11 6.12
CA ALA A 384 11.88 10.80 6.56
C ALA A 384 10.81 10.88 5.44
N LEU A 385 11.22 10.99 4.18
CA LEU A 385 10.30 10.98 3.05
C LEU A 385 9.62 9.60 2.88
N VAL A 386 10.35 8.49 3.05
CA VAL A 386 9.78 7.14 3.01
C VAL A 386 8.75 6.92 4.11
N ALA A 387 9.01 7.43 5.32
CA ALA A 387 8.04 7.43 6.41
C ALA A 387 6.73 8.11 6.02
N ALA A 388 6.81 9.32 5.46
CA ALA A 388 5.64 10.06 5.00
C ALA A 388 4.92 9.34 3.85
N GLY A 389 5.66 8.67 2.96
CA GLY A 389 5.11 7.84 1.89
C GLY A 389 4.33 6.63 2.40
N GLY A 390 4.90 5.87 3.34
CA GLY A 390 4.25 4.71 3.94
C GLY A 390 2.94 5.07 4.65
N LEU A 391 2.97 6.19 5.39
CA LEU A 391 1.75 6.74 6.00
C LEU A 391 0.75 7.20 4.95
N ALA A 392 1.17 7.97 3.93
CA ALA A 392 0.31 8.41 2.86
C ALA A 392 -0.39 7.22 2.16
N ALA A 393 0.33 6.11 1.96
CA ALA A 393 -0.18 4.87 1.37
C ALA A 393 -1.29 4.23 2.21
N ALA A 394 -1.06 4.09 3.51
CA ALA A 394 -2.01 3.42 4.39
C ALA A 394 -3.28 4.28 4.61
N LEU A 395 -3.06 5.58 4.80
CA LEU A 395 -4.10 6.58 5.06
C LEU A 395 -5.03 6.79 3.85
N SER A 396 -4.49 6.80 2.62
CA SER A 396 -5.27 7.01 1.40
C SER A 396 -6.35 5.94 1.25
N THR A 397 -5.97 4.67 1.37
CA THR A 397 -6.86 3.53 1.20
C THR A 397 -7.78 3.34 2.40
N ALA A 398 -7.28 3.54 3.64
CA ALA A 398 -8.13 3.47 4.83
C ALA A 398 -9.33 4.42 4.72
N ALA A 399 -9.10 5.67 4.29
CA ALA A 399 -10.18 6.63 4.11
C ALA A 399 -11.18 6.22 3.00
N GLY A 400 -10.70 5.67 1.88
CA GLY A 400 -11.54 5.17 0.79
C GLY A 400 -12.42 3.99 1.22
N LEU A 401 -11.86 3.04 1.98
CA LEU A 401 -12.57 1.89 2.52
C LEU A 401 -13.64 2.29 3.55
N LEU A 402 -13.31 3.21 4.46
CA LEU A 402 -14.27 3.72 5.46
C LEU A 402 -15.45 4.40 4.78
N LEU A 403 -15.20 5.16 3.71
CA LEU A 403 -16.26 5.77 2.92
C LEU A 403 -17.13 4.72 2.21
N ALA A 404 -16.52 3.66 1.67
CA ALA A 404 -17.27 2.56 1.06
C ALA A 404 -18.19 1.88 2.07
N ILE A 405 -17.69 1.54 3.26
CA ILE A 405 -18.48 0.98 4.38
C ILE A 405 -19.61 1.94 4.78
N SER A 406 -19.28 3.23 4.96
CA SER A 406 -20.24 4.28 5.30
C SER A 406 -21.40 4.35 4.32
N SER A 407 -21.09 4.38 3.02
CA SER A 407 -22.08 4.46 1.95
C SER A 407 -22.95 3.20 1.90
N ALA A 408 -22.37 2.01 2.06
CA ALA A 408 -23.12 0.76 2.09
C ALA A 408 -24.11 0.69 3.27
N ILE A 409 -23.71 1.17 4.45
CA ILE A 409 -24.60 1.16 5.62
C ILE A 409 -25.69 2.24 5.49
N SER A 410 -25.30 3.49 5.26
CA SER A 410 -26.25 4.60 5.30
C SER A 410 -27.14 4.71 4.06
N HIS A 411 -26.59 4.45 2.87
CA HIS A 411 -27.33 4.56 1.62
C HIS A 411 -28.05 3.25 1.29
N ASP A 412 -27.32 2.14 1.21
CA ASP A 412 -27.87 0.88 0.71
C ASP A 412 -28.70 0.13 1.76
N LEU A 413 -28.20 0.03 2.99
CA LEU A 413 -28.89 -0.69 4.05
C LEU A 413 -30.01 0.16 4.67
N LEU A 414 -29.71 1.39 5.11
CA LEU A 414 -30.71 2.25 5.74
C LEU A 414 -31.63 2.88 4.70
N LYS A 415 -31.16 3.85 3.90
CA LYS A 415 -32.05 4.64 3.04
C LYS A 415 -32.74 3.82 1.96
N ARG A 416 -32.08 2.83 1.36
CA ARG A 416 -32.68 2.05 0.27
C ARG A 416 -33.52 0.86 0.72
N THR A 417 -33.24 0.30 1.90
CA THR A 417 -33.84 -0.98 2.32
C THR A 417 -34.72 -0.83 3.55
N PHE A 418 -34.20 -0.33 4.68
CA PHE A 418 -34.96 -0.33 5.95
C PHE A 418 -35.69 0.97 6.29
N MET A 419 -35.19 2.12 5.83
CA MET A 419 -35.65 3.45 6.23
C MET A 419 -35.77 4.40 5.00
N PRO A 420 -36.70 4.13 4.06
CA PRO A 420 -36.82 4.88 2.80
C PRO A 420 -37.13 6.38 2.95
N HIS A 421 -37.65 6.80 4.10
CA HIS A 421 -38.04 8.18 4.37
C HIS A 421 -37.03 8.94 5.25
N ILE A 422 -35.80 8.42 5.40
CA ILE A 422 -34.74 9.11 6.14
C ILE A 422 -34.36 10.43 5.44
N SER A 423 -34.27 11.52 6.20
CA SER A 423 -33.85 12.82 5.67
C SER A 423 -32.36 12.83 5.29
N GLU A 424 -31.96 13.74 4.41
CA GLU A 424 -30.55 13.87 3.98
C GLU A 424 -29.60 14.11 5.17
N ARG A 425 -30.02 14.91 6.14
CA ARG A 425 -29.24 15.17 7.36
C ARG A 425 -29.06 13.91 8.21
N GLN A 426 -30.10 13.09 8.33
CA GLN A 426 -30.05 11.84 9.08
C GLN A 426 -29.19 10.79 8.36
N GLU A 427 -29.27 10.70 7.03
CA GLU A 427 -28.41 9.83 6.21
C GLU A 427 -26.93 10.19 6.40
N LEU A 428 -26.57 11.48 6.32
CA LEU A 428 -25.21 11.95 6.55
C LEU A 428 -24.72 11.64 7.97
N MET A 429 -25.59 11.78 8.97
CA MET A 429 -25.26 11.43 10.36
C MET A 429 -25.02 9.92 10.51
N ALA A 430 -25.88 9.08 9.93
CA ALA A 430 -25.71 7.62 9.92
C ALA A 430 -24.40 7.21 9.23
N SER A 431 -24.06 7.87 8.12
CA SER A 431 -22.77 7.71 7.44
C SER A 431 -21.59 7.96 8.40
N ARG A 432 -21.57 9.11 9.07
CA ARG A 432 -20.48 9.45 10.01
C ARG A 432 -20.37 8.48 11.18
N VAL A 433 -21.50 8.03 11.72
CA VAL A 433 -21.53 7.02 12.80
C VAL A 433 -21.01 5.68 12.30
N ALA A 434 -21.38 5.26 11.09
CA ALA A 434 -20.87 4.04 10.47
C ALA A 434 -19.35 4.10 10.25
N MET A 435 -18.81 5.23 9.78
CA MET A 435 -17.36 5.43 9.69
C MET A 435 -16.69 5.33 11.06
N ALA A 436 -17.26 5.95 12.10
CA ALA A 436 -16.73 5.90 13.45
C ALA A 436 -16.63 4.45 13.96
N GLY A 437 -17.71 3.68 13.82
CA GLY A 437 -17.72 2.28 14.21
C GLY A 437 -16.74 1.43 13.40
N ALA A 438 -16.60 1.69 12.11
CA ALA A 438 -15.67 0.96 11.25
C ALA A 438 -14.20 1.24 11.59
N VAL A 439 -13.83 2.48 11.95
CA VAL A 439 -12.49 2.81 12.44
C VAL A 439 -12.21 2.06 13.73
N LEU A 440 -13.12 2.16 14.72
CA LEU A 440 -12.96 1.53 16.04
C LEU A 440 -12.92 0.00 15.99
N GLY A 441 -13.56 -0.62 14.99
CA GLY A 441 -13.53 -2.07 14.84
C GLY A 441 -12.32 -2.60 14.07
N ALA A 442 -11.56 -1.73 13.40
CA ALA A 442 -10.46 -2.13 12.52
C ALA A 442 -9.06 -1.90 13.09
N GLY A 443 -8.92 -1.08 14.13
CA GLY A 443 -7.73 -1.04 14.98
C GLY A 443 -8.07 -1.60 16.34
#